data_AF-A0AAJ5NSB3-F1
#
_entry.id   AF-A0AAJ5NSB3-F1
#
_cell.length_a   1.000
_cell.length_b   1.000
_cell.length_c   1.000
_cell.angle_alpha   90.00
_cell.angle_beta   90.00
_cell.angle_gamma   90.00
#
_symmetry.space_group_name_H-M   'P 1'
#
loop_
_entity.id
_entity.type
_entity.pdbx_description
1 polymer ?
#
loop_
_entity_poly.entity_id
_entity_poly.type
_entity_poly.pdbx_seq_one_letter_code
_entity_poly.pdbx_strand_id
1 'polypeptide(L)'
;MKIGKIKNKTILFISLALGLILLITGIILMAVGAPEYQNFIKETIDRKKDALHSEIFVYGVFSLVLGILLAILSAFIANDVFNKKLRQQN
;
A
#
# COMPACT_ATOMS: atom_id res chain seq x y z
N MET A 1 23.70 -16.39 1.64
CA MET A 1 22.32 -16.91 1.75
C MET A 1 21.72 -16.97 0.34
N LYS A 2 21.65 -18.15 -0.27
CA LYS A 2 20.99 -18.31 -1.58
C LYS A 2 19.49 -18.25 -1.32
N ILE A 3 18.91 -17.05 -1.42
CA ILE A 3 17.47 -16.93 -1.57
C ILE A 3 17.14 -17.79 -2.78
N GLY A 4 16.49 -18.94 -2.55
CA GLY A 4 16.15 -19.88 -3.60
C GLY A 4 15.48 -19.11 -4.73
N LYS A 5 15.78 -19.46 -5.98
CA LYS A 5 15.22 -18.83 -7.20
C LYS A 5 13.69 -18.98 -7.22
N ILE A 6 12.98 -18.27 -6.35
CA ILE A 6 11.56 -17.99 -6.54
C ILE A 6 11.54 -17.23 -7.86
N LYS A 7 10.93 -17.83 -8.89
CA LYS A 7 10.95 -17.26 -10.25
C LYS A 7 10.48 -15.81 -10.13
N ASN A 8 11.28 -14.82 -10.53
CA ASN A 8 10.99 -13.38 -10.37
C ASN A 8 9.57 -12.99 -10.84
N LYS A 9 9.01 -13.72 -11.81
CA LYS A 9 7.61 -13.60 -12.25
C LYS A 9 6.59 -13.86 -11.13
N THR A 10 6.81 -14.87 -10.29
CA THR A 10 5.95 -15.20 -9.14
C THR A 10 5.98 -14.07 -8.12
N ILE A 11 7.17 -13.52 -7.84
CA ILE A 11 7.32 -12.38 -6.93
C ILE A 11 6.55 -11.17 -7.48
N LEU A 12 6.67 -10.90 -8.79
CA LEU A 12 5.94 -9.83 -9.47
C LEU A 12 4.41 -9.95 -9.32
N PHE A 13 3.86 -11.14 -9.55
CA PHE A 13 2.41 -11.35 -9.41
C PHE A 13 1.94 -11.23 -7.97
N ILE A 14 2.71 -11.75 -7.00
CA ILE A 14 2.40 -11.63 -5.58
C ILE A 14 2.44 -10.15 -5.15
N SER A 15 3.48 -9.40 -5.55
CA SER A 15 3.62 -7.99 -5.18
C SER A 15 2.51 -7.13 -5.79
N LEU A 16 2.11 -7.41 -7.03
CA LEU A 16 0.96 -6.77 -7.68
C LEU A 16 -0.34 -7.06 -6.94
N ALA A 17 -0.62 -8.34 -6.64
CA ALA A 17 -1.86 -8.74 -5.96
C ALA A 17 -1.94 -8.11 -4.56
N LEU A 18 -0.86 -8.18 -3.78
CA LEU A 18 -0.80 -7.60 -2.44
C LEU A 18 -0.95 -6.07 -2.48
N GLY A 19 -0.28 -5.41 -3.42
CA GLY A 19 -0.40 -3.97 -3.61
C GLY A 19 -1.83 -3.55 -3.94
N LEU A 20 -2.53 -4.30 -4.80
CA LEU A 20 -3.91 -4.03 -5.18
C LEU A 20 -4.87 -4.20 -4.00
N ILE A 21 -4.68 -5.24 -3.19
CA ILE A 21 -5.46 -5.47 -1.95
C ILE A 21 -5.25 -4.30 -0.98
N LEU A 22 -4.01 -3.86 -0.78
CA LEU A 22 -3.69 -2.74 0.12
C LEU A 22 -4.28 -1.41 -0.36
N LEU A 23 -4.29 -1.16 -1.67
CA LEU A 23 -4.92 0.03 -2.25
C LEU A 23 -6.44 0.02 -2.03
N ILE A 24 -7.11 -1.09 -2.34
CA ILE A 24 -8.57 -1.21 -2.15
C ILE A 24 -8.92 -1.08 -0.67
N THR A 25 -8.22 -1.82 0.20
CA THR A 25 -8.46 -1.78 1.65
C THR A 25 -8.17 -0.40 2.21
N GLY A 26 -7.09 0.26 1.77
CA GLY A 26 -6.75 1.62 2.18
C GLY A 26 -7.83 2.64 1.82
N ILE A 27 -8.36 2.58 0.59
CA ILE A 27 -9.47 3.43 0.14
C ILE A 27 -10.72 3.19 0.99
N ILE A 28 -11.08 1.93 1.25
CA ILE A 28 -12.25 1.58 2.08
C ILE A 28 -12.08 2.12 3.50
N LEU A 29 -10.94 1.86 4.15
CA LEU A 29 -10.67 2.32 5.51
C LEU A 29 -10.66 3.84 5.61
N MET A 30 -10.10 4.55 4.62
CA MET A 30 -10.16 6.01 4.58
C MET A 30 -11.59 6.52 4.42
N ALA A 31 -12.39 5.90 3.55
CA ALA A 31 -13.78 6.30 3.34
C ALA A 31 -14.64 6.08 4.60
N VAL A 32 -14.47 4.93 5.26
CA VAL A 32 -15.20 4.59 6.50
C VAL A 32 -14.72 5.44 7.68
N GLY A 33 -13.41 5.67 7.82
CA GLY A 33 -12.83 6.44 8.92
C GLY A 33 -12.88 7.97 8.75
N ALA A 34 -13.25 8.47 7.56
CA ALA A 34 -13.29 9.91 7.30
C ALA A 34 -14.18 10.72 8.26
N PRO A 35 -15.41 10.27 8.62
CA PRO A 35 -16.26 11.00 9.57
C PRO A 35 -15.63 11.09 10.97
N GLU A 36 -15.03 10.00 11.44
CA GLU A 36 -14.36 9.94 12.75
C GLU A 36 -13.14 10.87 12.78
N TYR A 37 -12.35 10.90 11.71
CA TYR A 37 -11.22 11.80 11.57
C TYR A 37 -11.63 13.28 11.53
N GLN A 38 -12.73 13.61 10.84
CA GLN A 38 -13.26 14.97 10.84
C GLN A 38 -13.71 15.43 12.23
N ASN A 39 -14.37 14.54 12.99
CA ASN A 39 -14.78 14.82 14.36
C ASN A 39 -13.56 14.97 15.28
N PHE A 40 -12.55 14.09 15.14
CA PHE A 40 -11.28 14.20 15.84
C PHE A 40 -10.59 15.56 15.61
N ILE A 41 -10.53 16.03 14.36
CA ILE A 41 -9.97 17.37 14.05
C ILE A 41 -10.77 18.46 14.74
N LYS A 42 -12.10 18.45 14.63
CA LYS A 42 -12.98 19.47 15.23
C LYS A 42 -12.79 19.55 16.75
N GLU A 43 -12.81 18.41 17.42
CA GLU A 43 -12.65 18.37 18.88
C GLU A 43 -11.24 18.74 19.35
N THR A 44 -10.22 18.40 18.56
CA THR A 44 -8.84 18.83 18.81
C THR A 44 -8.71 20.35 18.70
N ILE A 45 -9.35 20.97 17.71
CA ILE A 45 -9.40 22.43 17.54
C ILE A 45 -10.14 23.09 18.72
N ASP A 46 -11.25 22.50 19.14
CA ASP A 46 -12.06 22.97 20.27
C ASP A 46 -11.44 22.67 21.65
N ARG A 47 -10.24 22.05 21.70
CA ARG A 47 -9.51 21.64 22.91
C ARG A 47 -10.33 20.78 23.87
N LYS A 48 -11.25 19.97 23.35
CA LYS A 48 -11.95 18.97 24.17
C LYS A 48 -10.97 17.87 24.58
N LYS A 49 -11.03 17.45 25.85
CA LYS A 49 -10.09 16.49 26.45
C LYS A 49 -10.36 15.04 26.06
N ASP A 50 -11.52 14.76 25.46
CA ASP A 50 -11.90 13.40 25.12
C ASP A 50 -11.21 12.99 23.83
N ALA A 51 -10.35 11.98 23.92
CA ALA A 51 -9.58 11.49 22.79
C ALA A 51 -10.49 10.71 21.83
N LEU A 52 -11.08 11.39 20.84
CA LEU A 52 -11.70 10.69 19.72
C LEU A 52 -10.65 9.85 18.97
N HIS A 53 -10.97 8.60 18.70
CA HIS A 53 -10.07 7.69 17.99
C HIS A 53 -10.24 7.90 16.48
N SER A 54 -9.12 8.05 15.75
CA SER A 54 -9.09 8.18 14.27
C SER A 54 -8.25 7.10 13.61
N GLU A 55 -8.01 6.00 14.33
CA GLU A 55 -7.09 4.92 13.94
C GLU A 55 -7.47 4.29 12.60
N ILE A 56 -8.75 4.09 12.33
CA ILE A 56 -9.25 3.50 11.07
C ILE A 56 -8.81 4.33 9.87
N PHE A 57 -8.96 5.65 9.95
CA PHE A 57 -8.52 6.56 8.89
C PHE A 57 -7.01 6.52 8.70
N VAL A 58 -6.24 6.55 9.80
CA VAL A 58 -4.78 6.51 9.78
C VAL A 58 -4.27 5.20 9.18
N TYR A 59 -4.85 4.06 9.54
CA TYR A 59 -4.55 2.76 8.93
C TYR A 59 -4.89 2.74 7.45
N GLY A 60 -6.00 3.36 7.04
CA GLY A 60 -6.35 3.53 5.64
C GLY A 60 -5.29 4.29 4.85
N VAL A 61 -4.85 5.45 5.36
CA VAL A 61 -3.76 6.23 4.75
C VAL A 61 -2.47 5.41 4.68
N PHE A 62 -2.11 4.72 5.76
CA PHE A 62 -0.92 3.88 5.81
C PHE A 62 -0.95 2.75 4.77
N SER A 63 -2.07 2.02 4.67
CA SER A 63 -2.26 0.96 3.68
C SER A 63 -2.18 1.49 2.26
N LEU A 64 -2.70 2.69 2.00
CA LEU A 64 -2.67 3.31 0.68
C LEU A 64 -1.23 3.68 0.29
N VAL A 65 -0.46 4.30 1.19
CA VAL A 65 0.96 4.61 0.97
C VAL A 65 1.76 3.32 0.71
N LEU A 66 1.55 2.27 1.52
CA LEU A 66 2.23 1.00 1.34
C LEU A 66 1.88 0.33 0.00
N GLY A 67 0.61 0.41 -0.41
CA GLY A 67 0.13 -0.07 -1.71
C GLY A 67 0.82 0.64 -2.89
N ILE A 68 0.98 1.96 -2.80
CA ILE A 68 1.72 2.75 -3.81
C ILE A 68 3.19 2.31 -3.87
N LEU A 69 3.86 2.16 -2.72
CA LEU A 69 5.25 1.72 -2.67
C LEU A 69 5.43 0.31 -3.28
N LEU A 70 4.49 -0.60 -3.03
CA LEU A 70 4.47 -1.93 -3.65
C LEU A 70 4.22 -1.89 -5.16
N ALA A 71 3.38 -0.97 -5.65
CA ALA A 71 3.17 -0.77 -7.07
C ALA A 71 4.46 -0.27 -7.76
N ILE A 72 5.16 0.69 -7.15
CA ILE A 72 6.46 1.18 -7.62
C ILE A 72 7.50 0.04 -7.63
N LEU A 73 7.60 -0.73 -6.54
CA LEU A 73 8.49 -1.88 -6.48
C LEU A 73 8.17 -2.91 -7.57
N SER A 74 6.88 -3.17 -7.81
CA SER A 74 6.42 -4.08 -8.86
C SER A 74 6.83 -3.59 -10.24
N ALA A 75 6.82 -2.27 -10.50
CA ALA A 75 7.31 -1.70 -11.76
C ALA A 75 8.82 -1.96 -11.95
N PHE A 76 9.64 -1.82 -10.91
CA PHE A 76 11.07 -2.16 -10.97
C PHE A 76 11.30 -3.66 -11.22
N ILE A 77 10.55 -4.53 -10.55
CA ILE A 77 10.65 -5.99 -10.74
C ILE A 77 10.19 -6.37 -12.16
N ALA A 78 9.11 -5.77 -12.66
CA ALA A 78 8.66 -5.97 -14.03
C ALA A 78 9.76 -5.59 -15.01
N ASN A 79 10.37 -4.42 -14.83
CA ASN A 79 11.48 -3.98 -15.65
C ASN A 79 12.64 -5.01 -15.65
N ASP A 80 13.06 -5.52 -14.49
CA ASP A 80 14.09 -6.57 -14.41
C ASP A 80 13.69 -7.86 -15.14
N VAL A 81 12.44 -8.32 -14.99
CA VAL A 81 11.92 -9.54 -15.63
C VAL A 81 11.84 -9.41 -17.15
N PHE A 82 11.42 -8.24 -17.66
CA PHE A 82 11.25 -8.01 -19.09
C PHE A 82 12.58 -7.65 -19.78
N ASN A 83 13.45 -6.84 -19.17
CA ASN A 83 14.77 -6.53 -19.76
C ASN A 83 15.71 -7.74 -19.81
N LYS A 84 15.64 -8.66 -18.84
CA LYS A 84 16.42 -9.91 -18.89
C LYS A 84 16.02 -10.81 -20.06
N LYS A 85 14.76 -10.79 -20.48
CA LYS A 85 14.32 -11.52 -21.69
C LYS A 85 14.88 -10.91 -22.97
N LEU A 86 14.89 -9.59 -23.08
CA LEU A 86 15.43 -8.89 -24.27
C LEU A 86 16.92 -9.17 -24.46
N ARG A 87 17.70 -9.27 -23.36
CA ARG A 87 19.13 -9.61 -23.41
C ARG A 87 19.45 -11.08 -23.70
N GLN A 88 18.48 -11.99 -23.59
CA GLN A 88 18.66 -13.42 -23.92
C GLN A 88 18.21 -13.76 -25.35
N GLN A 89 17.54 -12.84 -26.05
CA GLN A 89 17.09 -13.01 -27.43
C GLN A 89 18.00 -12.32 -28.47
N ASN A 90 19.02 -11.58 -28.02
CA ASN A 90 20.14 -11.07 -28.83
C ASN A 90 21.41 -11.86 -28.50
#